data_AF-A0A2V8EAG2-F1
#
_entry.id   AF-A0A2V8EAG2-F1
#
_cell.length_a   1.000
_cell.length_b   1.000
_cell.length_c   1.000
_cell.angle_alpha   90.00
_cell.angle_beta   90.00
_cell.angle_gamma   90.00
#
_symmetry.space_group_name_H-M   'P 1'
#
loop_
_entity.id
_entity.type
_entity.pdbx_description
1 polymer ?
#
loop_
_entity_poly.entity_id
_entity_poly.type
_entity_poly.pdbx_seq_one_letter_code
_entity_poly.pdbx_strand_id
1 'polypeptide(L)'
;MLRNRAYIAQIDIPDFGISTCGDFEPLISEKVFFRVQGVLDGRYEVPTPRQRNDPDFPLRGYVGCESCGKPLTASWSRGRREYYAYYHCRGRCRAVNISKGKLEELFVDELTRLQPTDGFMRLVKERVLSAWREMQGG
;
A
#
# COMPACT_ATOMS: atom_id res chain seq x y z
N MET A 1 9.01 -9.30 16.75
CA MET A 1 10.16 -8.53 17.26
C MET A 1 9.72 -7.44 18.24
N LEU A 2 8.90 -6.45 17.85
CA LEU A 2 8.51 -5.31 18.71
C LEU A 2 7.66 -5.61 19.96
N ARG A 3 7.30 -6.87 20.23
CA ARG A 3 6.52 -7.28 21.42
C ARG A 3 7.38 -7.87 22.54
N ASN A 4 8.69 -8.00 22.33
CA ASN A 4 9.57 -8.61 23.32
C ASN A 4 9.83 -7.65 24.50
N ARG A 5 9.43 -8.07 25.71
CA ARG A 5 9.60 -7.30 26.94
C ARG A 5 11.05 -7.21 27.43
N ALA A 6 11.97 -7.99 26.86
CA ALA A 6 13.39 -7.83 27.14
C ALA A 6 13.90 -6.41 26.80
N TYR A 7 13.23 -5.67 25.89
CA TYR A 7 13.58 -4.28 25.59
C TYR A 7 13.39 -3.32 26.78
N ILE A 8 12.56 -3.69 27.75
CA ILE A 8 12.32 -2.95 28.99
C ILE A 8 12.96 -3.68 30.19
N ALA A 9 13.94 -4.55 29.93
CA ALA A 9 14.57 -5.42 30.92
C ALA A 9 13.61 -6.35 31.69
N GLN A 10 12.47 -6.70 31.11
CA GLN A 10 11.55 -7.68 31.69
C GLN A 10 11.67 -9.02 30.97
N ILE A 11 11.98 -10.07 31.73
CA ILE A 11 12.15 -11.45 31.25
C ILE A 11 10.90 -12.24 31.64
N ASP A 12 10.13 -12.66 30.64
CA ASP A 12 8.97 -13.53 30.81
C ASP A 12 9.34 -14.94 30.30
N ILE A 13 9.18 -15.95 31.16
CA ILE A 13 9.35 -17.36 30.82
C ILE A 13 8.00 -18.07 31.09
N PRO A 14 7.09 -18.08 30.11
CA PRO A 14 5.70 -18.54 30.30
C PRO A 14 5.61 -19.99 30.75
N ASP A 15 6.49 -20.85 30.23
CA ASP A 15 6.51 -22.29 30.54
C ASP A 15 6.73 -22.58 32.03
N PHE A 16 7.33 -21.63 32.75
CA PHE A 16 7.57 -21.71 34.19
C PHE A 16 6.75 -20.70 35.00
N GLY A 17 5.92 -19.88 34.35
CA GLY A 17 5.14 -18.83 35.00
C GLY A 17 5.99 -17.72 35.65
N ILE A 18 7.25 -17.55 35.20
CA ILE A 18 8.18 -16.58 35.77
C ILE A 18 8.13 -15.28 34.97
N SER A 19 7.97 -14.15 35.68
CA SER A 19 8.18 -12.81 35.15
C SER A 19 9.08 -12.06 36.13
N THR A 20 10.28 -11.68 35.69
CA THR A 20 11.27 -10.99 36.52
C THR A 20 11.91 -9.84 35.77
N CYS A 21 12.42 -8.85 36.51
CA CYS A 21 13.36 -7.88 35.97
C CYS A 21 14.72 -8.56 35.75
N GLY A 22 15.33 -8.31 34.61
CA GLY A 22 16.69 -8.71 34.30
C GLY A 22 17.71 -7.70 34.83
N ASP A 23 18.93 -8.17 35.07
CA ASP A 23 20.01 -7.38 35.66
C ASP A 23 20.75 -6.49 34.64
N PHE A 24 20.05 -5.99 33.63
CA PHE A 24 20.63 -5.20 32.55
C PHE A 24 19.84 -3.92 32.29
N GLU A 25 20.53 -2.91 31.76
CA GLU A 25 19.92 -1.62 31.45
C GLU A 25 18.85 -1.77 30.34
N PRO A 26 17.62 -1.26 30.54
CA PRO A 26 16.59 -1.24 29.51
C PRO A 26 17.05 -0.54 28.24
N LEU A 27 16.75 -1.12 27.07
CA LEU A 27 17.07 -0.51 25.78
C LEU A 27 16.13 0.67 25.45
N ILE A 28 14.89 0.61 25.96
CA ILE A 28 13.89 1.68 25.87
C ILE A 28 13.10 1.76 27.18
N SER A 29 12.45 2.89 27.43
CA SER A 29 11.56 3.01 28.59
C SER A 29 10.26 2.23 28.41
N GLU A 30 9.68 1.79 29.53
CA GLU A 30 8.35 1.17 29.56
C GLU A 30 7.29 2.01 28.85
N LYS A 31 7.33 3.33 29.06
CA LYS A 31 6.41 4.28 28.42
C LYS A 31 6.46 4.16 26.89
N VAL A 32 7.66 4.06 26.31
CA VAL A 32 7.81 3.88 24.86
C VAL A 32 7.31 2.50 24.44
N PHE A 33 7.70 1.45 25.17
CA PHE A 33 7.29 0.08 24.87
C PHE A 33 5.77 -0.09 24.84
N PHE A 34 5.07 0.35 25.89
CA PHE A 34 3.60 0.22 25.97
C PHE A 34 2.88 1.12 24.97
N ARG A 35 3.42 2.30 24.65
CA ARG A 35 2.88 3.12 23.55
C ARG A 35 2.94 2.37 22.22
N VAL A 36 4.07 1.72 21.92
CA VAL A 36 4.22 0.89 20.71
C VAL A 36 3.28 -0.32 20.75
N GLN A 37 3.11 -0.99 21.90
CA GLN A 37 2.14 -2.09 22.02
C GLN A 37 0.72 -1.61 21.70
N GLY A 38 0.30 -0.46 22.21
CA GLY A 38 -1.02 0.09 21.90
C GLY A 38 -1.20 0.41 20.40
N VAL A 39 -0.14 0.82 19.69
CA VAL A 39 -0.19 1.00 18.22
C VAL A 39 -0.35 -0.35 17.53
N LEU A 40 0.42 -1.36 17.93
CA LEU A 40 0.37 -2.71 17.35
C LEU A 40 -0.96 -3.43 17.63
N ASP A 41 -1.59 -3.13 18.76
CA ASP A 41 -2.90 -3.65 19.16
C ASP A 41 -4.05 -2.86 18.52
N GLY A 42 -3.77 -1.83 17.71
CA GLY A 42 -4.77 -1.00 17.06
C GLY A 42 -5.54 -0.08 18.02
N ARG A 43 -5.07 0.12 19.25
CA ARG A 43 -5.69 1.01 20.26
C ARG A 43 -5.44 2.48 19.99
N TYR A 44 -4.46 2.79 19.14
CA TYR A 44 -4.15 4.15 18.70
C TYR A 44 -4.29 4.24 17.18
N GLU A 45 -5.00 5.26 16.71
CA GLU A 45 -5.00 5.62 15.29
C GLU A 45 -3.66 6.25 14.95
N VAL A 46 -2.93 5.63 14.01
CA VAL A 46 -1.69 6.21 13.47
C VAL A 46 -2.09 7.15 12.33
N PRO A 47 -1.88 8.47 12.47
CA PRO A 47 -2.42 9.46 11.54
C PRO A 47 -1.72 9.48 10.17
N THR A 48 -0.68 8.66 9.96
CA THR A 48 -0.01 8.58 8.67
C THR A 48 -0.66 7.46 7.84
N PRO A 49 -1.62 7.76 6.94
CA PRO A 49 -2.03 6.78 5.96
C PRO A 49 -0.79 6.37 5.17
N ARG A 50 -0.53 5.06 5.11
CA ARG A 50 0.55 4.52 4.27
C ARG A 50 0.40 5.14 2.88
N GLN A 51 1.41 5.86 2.40
CA GLN A 51 1.38 6.44 1.05
C GLN A 51 1.23 5.30 0.04
N ARG A 52 -0.02 5.06 -0.40
CA ARG A 52 -0.37 3.97 -1.32
C ARG A 52 -0.08 4.37 -2.75
N ASN A 53 -0.29 5.66 -3.05
CA ASN A 53 -0.11 6.26 -4.36
C ASN A 53 1.30 6.82 -4.45
N ASP A 54 2.08 6.21 -5.33
CA ASP A 54 3.44 6.61 -5.65
C ASP A 54 3.40 7.17 -7.08
N PRO A 55 3.77 8.45 -7.31
CA PRO A 55 3.77 9.06 -8.64
C PRO A 55 4.61 8.28 -9.66
N ASP A 56 5.68 7.61 -9.22
CA ASP A 56 6.52 6.79 -10.08
C ASP A 56 5.83 5.50 -10.52
N PHE A 57 4.76 5.08 -9.84
CA PHE A 57 4.05 3.84 -10.11
C PHE A 57 2.52 4.03 -10.04
N PRO A 58 1.92 4.80 -10.97
CA PRO A 58 0.50 5.14 -10.94
C PRO A 58 -0.42 3.92 -10.98
N LEU A 59 -0.02 2.85 -11.67
CA LEU A 59 -0.82 1.61 -11.80
C LEU A 59 -0.70 0.65 -10.60
N ARG A 60 0.12 0.99 -9.58
CA ARG A 60 0.37 0.12 -8.43
C ARG A 60 -0.90 -0.08 -7.62
N GLY A 61 -1.30 -1.34 -7.43
CA GLY A 61 -2.51 -1.68 -6.68
C GLY A 61 -3.81 -1.63 -7.49
N TYR A 62 -3.77 -1.21 -8.76
CA TYR A 62 -4.94 -1.21 -9.65
C TYR A 62 -4.92 -2.39 -10.63
N VAL A 63 -3.74 -2.75 -11.14
CA VAL A 63 -3.60 -3.88 -12.07
C VAL A 63 -3.56 -5.19 -11.27
N GLY A 64 -4.43 -6.15 -11.62
CA GLY A 64 -4.51 -7.47 -11.00
C GLY A 64 -3.58 -8.49 -11.67
N CYS A 65 -3.05 -9.44 -10.90
CA CYS A 65 -2.42 -10.63 -11.45
C CYS A 65 -3.47 -11.67 -11.84
N GLU A 66 -3.45 -12.13 -13.08
CA GLU A 66 -4.36 -13.19 -13.56
C GLU A 66 -4.17 -14.52 -12.80
N SER A 67 -2.93 -14.88 -12.45
CA SER A 67 -2.65 -16.15 -11.77
C SER A 67 -3.11 -16.20 -10.31
N CYS A 68 -3.03 -15.11 -9.56
CA CYS A 68 -3.35 -15.12 -8.12
C CYS A 68 -4.44 -14.14 -7.68
N GLY A 69 -5.00 -13.37 -8.62
CA GLY A 69 -6.04 -12.36 -8.38
C GLY A 69 -5.59 -11.14 -7.57
N LYS A 70 -4.38 -11.16 -7.00
CA LYS A 70 -3.89 -10.07 -6.13
C LYS A 70 -3.43 -8.87 -6.96
N PRO A 71 -3.60 -7.64 -6.47
CA PRO A 71 -3.06 -6.47 -7.11
C PRO A 71 -1.53 -6.54 -7.21
N LEU A 72 -0.99 -6.11 -8.35
CA LEU A 72 0.44 -5.97 -8.57
C LEU A 72 1.01 -4.89 -7.66
N THR A 73 2.26 -5.10 -7.27
CA THR A 73 3.09 -4.07 -6.67
C THR A 73 4.06 -3.51 -7.68
N ALA A 74 4.84 -2.53 -7.27
CA ALA A 74 5.95 -2.05 -8.05
C ALA A 74 7.15 -1.70 -7.16
N SER A 75 8.33 -1.76 -7.76
CA SER A 75 9.57 -1.30 -7.13
C SER A 75 10.65 -1.03 -8.19
N TRP A 76 11.62 -0.21 -7.81
CA TRP A 76 12.90 -0.12 -8.49
C TRP A 76 13.81 -1.28 -8.09
N SER A 77 14.52 -1.85 -9.06
CA SER A 77 15.51 -2.90 -8.88
C SER A 77 16.86 -2.42 -9.39
N ARG A 78 17.90 -2.54 -8.55
CA ARG A 78 19.26 -2.13 -8.91
C ARG A 78 19.93 -3.20 -9.77
N GLY A 79 20.32 -2.85 -10.98
CA GLY A 79 21.19 -3.66 -11.82
C GLY A 79 22.67 -3.29 -11.67
N ARG A 80 23.50 -3.78 -12.61
CA ARG A 80 24.95 -3.53 -12.59
C ARG A 80 25.33 -2.07 -12.80
N ARG A 81 24.54 -1.33 -13.59
CA ARG A 81 24.84 0.06 -14.00
C ARG A 81 23.72 1.04 -13.67
N GLU A 82 22.47 0.59 -13.65
CA GLU A 82 21.30 1.46 -13.54
C GLU A 82 20.17 0.80 -12.73
N TYR A 83 19.13 1.57 -12.44
CA TYR A 83 17.91 1.10 -11.78
C TYR A 83 16.83 0.84 -12.82
N TYR A 84 16.10 -0.26 -12.64
CA TYR A 84 15.03 -0.69 -13.52
C TYR A 84 13.71 -0.73 -12.74
N ALA A 85 12.66 -0.17 -13.32
CA ALA A 85 11.33 -0.12 -12.72
C ALA A 85 10.45 -1.27 -13.21
N TYR A 86 9.82 -1.99 -12.28
CA TYR A 86 8.96 -3.13 -12.61
C TYR A 86 7.66 -3.16 -11.81
N TYR A 87 6.59 -3.63 -12.45
CA TYR A 87 5.38 -4.12 -11.81
C TYR A 87 5.46 -5.63 -11.65
N HIS A 88 5.20 -6.13 -10.45
CA HIS A 88 5.36 -7.56 -10.15
C HIS A 88 4.39 -8.07 -9.09
N CYS A 89 4.23 -9.39 -9.05
CA CYS A 89 3.46 -10.06 -8.00
C CYS A 89 4.18 -10.02 -6.65
N ARG A 90 3.40 -9.97 -5.56
CA ARG A 90 3.93 -10.04 -4.20
C ARG A 90 4.00 -11.47 -3.67
N GLY A 91 4.95 -11.69 -2.75
CA GLY A 91 5.04 -12.91 -1.96
C GLY A 91 5.56 -14.10 -2.77
N ARG A 92 4.88 -15.25 -2.64
CA ARG A 92 5.28 -16.49 -3.34
C ARG A 92 4.84 -16.53 -4.81
N CYS A 93 3.88 -15.70 -5.21
CA CYS A 93 3.48 -15.61 -6.61
C CYS A 93 4.55 -14.84 -7.40
N ARG A 94 5.09 -15.46 -8.45
CA ARG A 94 6.08 -14.87 -9.36
C ARG A 94 5.61 -14.88 -10.81
N ALA A 95 4.31 -15.09 -11.04
CA ALA A 95 3.73 -15.26 -12.37
C ALA A 95 3.86 -14.00 -13.24
N VAL A 96 3.79 -12.80 -12.63
CA VAL A 96 3.90 -11.53 -13.35
C VAL A 96 5.10 -10.75 -12.84
N ASN A 97 5.97 -10.37 -13.78
CA ASN A 97 7.03 -9.38 -13.63
C ASN A 97 7.20 -8.67 -14.98
N ILE A 98 6.76 -7.42 -15.08
CA ILE A 98 6.70 -6.64 -16.32
C ILE A 98 7.36 -5.28 -16.10
N SER A 99 8.09 -4.77 -17.08
CA SER A 99 8.72 -3.45 -16.98
C SER A 99 7.65 -2.36 -16.85
N LYS A 100 7.96 -1.30 -16.10
CA LYS A 100 7.08 -0.14 -15.91
C LYS A 100 6.60 0.42 -17.25
N GLY A 101 7.54 0.72 -18.15
CA GLY A 101 7.23 1.30 -19.45
C GLY A 101 6.25 0.46 -20.26
N LYS A 102 6.48 -0.86 -20.34
CA LYS A 102 5.61 -1.75 -21.12
C LYS A 102 4.19 -1.82 -20.55
N LEU A 103 4.04 -1.92 -19.23
CA LEU A 103 2.70 -1.99 -18.65
C LEU A 103 1.94 -0.66 -18.79
N GLU A 104 2.63 0.46 -18.64
CA GLU A 104 2.04 1.79 -18.78
C GLU A 104 1.66 2.10 -20.22
N GLU A 105 2.47 1.70 -21.19
CA GLU A 105 2.16 1.79 -22.62
C GLU A 105 0.90 0.98 -22.96
N LEU A 106 0.86 -0.30 -22.56
CA LEU A 106 -0.33 -1.15 -22.76
C LEU A 106 -1.59 -0.55 -22.12
N PHE A 107 -1.44 0.12 -20.97
CA PHE A 107 -2.56 0.78 -20.30
C PHE A 107 -3.04 2.01 -21.08
N VAL A 108 -2.12 2.84 -21.60
CA VAL A 108 -2.45 4.00 -22.44
C VAL A 108 -3.13 3.57 -23.74
N ASP A 109 -2.65 2.50 -24.37
CA ASP A 109 -3.27 1.94 -25.57
C ASP A 109 -4.72 1.51 -25.31
N GLU A 110 -4.96 0.85 -24.17
CA GLU A 110 -6.30 0.42 -23.79
C GLU A 110 -7.21 1.62 -23.47
N LEU A 111 -6.70 2.65 -22.78
CA LEU A 111 -7.43 3.90 -22.56
C LEU A 111 -7.79 4.59 -23.87
N THR A 112 -6.93 4.50 -24.89
CA THR A 112 -7.17 5.08 -26.21
C THR A 112 -8.33 4.39 -26.92
N ARG A 113 -8.45 3.06 -26.78
CA ARG A 113 -9.56 2.28 -27.33
C ARG A 113 -10.89 2.53 -26.61
N LEU A 114 -10.83 2.77 -25.31
CA LEU A 114 -12.00 3.03 -24.47
C LEU A 114 -12.43 4.51 -24.49
N GLN A 115 -11.76 5.37 -25.29
CA GLN A 115 -12.16 6.76 -25.42
C GLN A 115 -13.62 6.84 -25.91
N PRO A 116 -14.48 7.58 -25.20
CA PRO A 116 -15.85 7.73 -25.63
C PRO A 116 -15.90 8.52 -26.95
N THR A 117 -16.83 8.17 -27.82
CA THR A 117 -17.02 8.92 -29.07
C THR A 117 -17.48 10.34 -28.79
N ASP A 118 -17.22 11.26 -29.71
CA ASP A 118 -17.66 12.66 -29.59
C ASP A 118 -19.18 12.77 -29.37
N GLY A 119 -19.95 11.88 -30.01
CA GLY A 119 -21.40 11.79 -29.82
C GLY A 119 -21.78 11.40 -28.39
N PHE A 120 -21.08 10.44 -27.80
CA PHE A 120 -21.29 10.04 -26.40
C PHE A 120 -20.87 11.14 -25.43
N MET A 121 -19.73 11.79 -25.65
CA MET A 121 -19.26 12.91 -24.83
C MET A 121 -20.22 14.10 -24.84
N ARG A 122 -20.84 14.38 -25.99
CA ARG A 122 -21.89 15.40 -26.09
C ARG A 122 -23.09 15.05 -25.20
N LEU A 123 -23.54 13.81 -25.23
CA LEU A 123 -24.68 13.35 -24.44
C LEU A 123 -24.37 13.37 -22.93
N VAL A 124 -23.16 12.97 -22.53
CA VAL A 124 -22.69 13.09 -21.14
C VAL A 124 -22.68 14.56 -20.71
N LYS A 125 -22.13 15.46 -21.53
CA LYS A 125 -22.11 16.90 -21.24
C LYS A 125 -23.52 17.46 -21.06
N GLU A 126 -24.45 17.13 -21.94
CA GLU A 126 -25.84 17.58 -21.85
C GLU A 126 -26.51 17.10 -20.56
N ARG A 127 -26.31 15.82 -20.18
CA ARG A 127 -26.87 15.25 -18.95
C ARG A 127 -26.25 15.83 -17.68
N VAL A 128 -24.94 16.04 -17.65
CA VAL A 128 -24.28 16.68 -16.50
C VAL A 128 -24.77 18.12 -16.34
N LEU A 129 -24.91 18.87 -17.44
CA LEU A 129 -25.42 20.24 -17.40
C LEU A 129 -26.89 20.32 -17.00
N SER A 130 -27.73 19.37 -17.43
CA SER A 130 -29.14 19.34 -17.00
C SER A 130 -29.27 19.05 -15.51
N ALA A 131 -28.57 18.03 -15.01
CA ALA A 131 -28.55 17.69 -13.59
C ALA A 131 -28.01 18.86 -12.73
N TRP A 132 -26.97 19.55 -13.19
CA TRP A 132 -26.43 20.71 -12.50
C TRP A 132 -27.44 21.86 -12.38
N ARG A 133 -28.20 22.16 -13.44
CA ARG A 133 -29.24 23.21 -13.42
C ARG A 133 -30.38 22.86 -12.49
N GLU A 134 -30.81 21.60 -12.47
CA GLU A 134 -31.85 21.09 -11.55
C GLU A 134 -31.40 21.25 -10.09
N MET A 135 -30.12 21.05 -9.79
CA MET A 135 -29.56 21.25 -8.44
C MET A 135 -29.43 22.71 -8.00
N GLN A 136 -29.36 23.67 -8.94
CA GLN A 136 -29.28 25.11 -8.61
C GLN A 136 -30.64 25.82 -8.60
N GLY A 137 -31.71 25.14 -9.02
CA GLY A 137 -33.06 25.68 -9.10
C GLY A 137 -34.01 25.26 -7.98
N GLY A 138 -33.52 24.60 -6.92
CA GLY A 138 -34.26 24.23 -5.72
C GLY A 138 -33.63 24.81 -4.46
#